data_AF-A0A2G9S4V1-F1
#
_entry.id   AF-A0A2G9S4V1-F1
#
_cell.length_a   1.000
_cell.length_b   1.000
_cell.length_c   1.000
_cell.angle_alpha   90.00
_cell.angle_beta   90.00
_cell.angle_gamma   90.00
#
_symmetry.space_group_name_H-M   'P 1'
#
loop_
_entity.id
_entity.type
_entity.pdbx_description
1 polymer ?
#
loop_
_entity_poly.entity_id
_entity_poly.type
_entity_poly.pdbx_seq_one_letter_code
_entity_poly.pdbx_strand_id
1 'polypeptide(L)'
;ACTGEQCPEVEELSDLSFLQEVCESSVLLCLKKRFHRNAIYTSAGHMLLSVNPFKSLNIYSLEMAQIYQDINIVERPPHIFAVAEEAFILSRNSEHPPNILLSGHSGSGKTEAVKLLSQYLTTPQRRQGDKILQLLDFFKVLESFGHAKTVLNRNSSRFGQSLQVFLQR
;
A
#
# COMPACT_ATOMS: atom_id res chain seq x y z
N ALA A 1 -19.35 18.57 -18.30
CA ALA A 1 -19.08 19.90 -17.71
C ALA A 1 -19.69 19.88 -16.32
N CYS A 2 -18.86 19.98 -15.28
CA CYS A 2 -19.33 20.08 -13.91
C CYS A 2 -19.95 21.47 -13.75
N THR A 3 -21.27 21.54 -13.64
CA THR A 3 -22.02 22.78 -13.39
C THR A 3 -21.67 23.29 -11.99
N GLY A 4 -21.46 24.61 -11.88
CA GLY A 4 -20.96 25.30 -10.68
C GLY A 4 -21.93 25.35 -9.50
N GLU A 5 -22.50 24.23 -9.10
CA GLU A 5 -23.19 24.08 -7.82
C GLU A 5 -22.15 23.68 -6.76
N GLN A 6 -22.32 24.21 -5.55
CA GLN A 6 -21.44 24.06 -4.40
C GLN A 6 -20.82 22.66 -4.33
N CYS A 7 -19.48 22.57 -4.26
CA CYS A 7 -18.83 21.29 -3.97
C CYS A 7 -19.51 20.69 -2.74
N PRO A 8 -20.23 19.56 -2.87
CA PRO A 8 -20.88 18.95 -1.73
C PRO A 8 -19.81 18.74 -0.65
N GLU A 9 -20.19 18.91 0.60
CA GLU A 9 -19.28 18.68 1.72
C GLU A 9 -18.90 17.19 1.73
N VAL A 10 -17.85 16.83 0.98
CA VAL A 10 -17.45 15.43 0.83
C VAL A 10 -17.00 14.95 2.20
N GLU A 11 -17.78 14.05 2.79
CA GLU A 11 -17.45 13.34 4.01
C GLU A 11 -16.09 12.67 3.84
N GLU A 12 -15.29 12.71 4.91
CA GLU A 12 -13.96 12.12 4.89
C GLU A 12 -14.06 10.60 5.06
N LEU A 13 -14.37 9.92 3.96
CA LEU A 13 -14.56 8.48 3.94
C LEU A 13 -13.22 7.73 3.98
N SER A 14 -13.16 6.66 4.76
CA SER A 14 -12.05 5.70 4.75
C SER A 14 -12.10 4.75 3.55
N ASP A 15 -13.30 4.51 3.00
CA ASP A 15 -13.53 3.73 1.78
C ASP A 15 -14.33 4.55 0.76
N LEU A 16 -13.75 4.74 -0.42
CA LEU A 16 -14.36 5.46 -1.53
C LEU A 16 -15.57 4.71 -2.13
N SER A 17 -15.75 3.43 -1.82
CA SER A 17 -16.94 2.66 -2.24
C SER A 17 -18.25 3.23 -1.67
N PHE A 18 -18.17 3.97 -0.57
CA PHE A 18 -19.31 4.64 0.08
C PHE A 18 -19.56 6.07 -0.43
N LEU A 19 -18.81 6.55 -1.43
CA LEU A 19 -19.09 7.86 -2.03
C LEU A 19 -20.48 7.86 -2.68
N GLN A 20 -21.31 8.84 -2.31
CA GLN A 20 -22.64 9.03 -2.91
C GLN A 20 -22.56 9.32 -4.42
N GLU A 21 -21.56 10.11 -4.83
CA GLU A 21 -21.30 10.43 -6.22
C GLU A 21 -19.82 10.22 -6.54
N VAL A 22 -19.54 9.26 -7.44
CA VAL A 22 -18.17 8.91 -7.85
C VAL A 22 -17.80 9.71 -9.10
N CYS A 23 -17.04 10.78 -8.90
CA CYS A 23 -16.45 11.57 -9.98
C CYS A 23 -14.99 11.94 -9.62
N GLU A 24 -14.21 12.36 -10.61
CA GLU A 24 -12.79 12.72 -10.40
C GLU A 24 -12.64 13.78 -9.29
N SER A 25 -13.55 14.76 -9.27
CA SER A 25 -13.53 15.85 -8.28
C SER A 25 -13.83 15.37 -6.86
N SER A 26 -14.80 14.46 -6.68
CA SER A 26 -15.16 13.94 -5.35
C SER A 26 -14.06 13.05 -4.78
N VAL A 27 -13.49 12.16 -5.60
CA VAL A 27 -12.35 11.31 -5.23
C VAL A 27 -11.14 12.17 -4.87
N LEU A 28 -10.77 13.14 -5.72
CA LEU A 28 -9.63 14.01 -5.47
C LEU A 28 -9.81 14.84 -4.19
N LEU A 29 -11.01 15.36 -3.94
CA LEU A 29 -11.31 16.13 -2.74
C LEU A 29 -11.20 15.27 -1.47
N CYS A 30 -11.73 14.04 -1.49
CA CYS A 30 -11.61 13.10 -0.38
C CYS A 30 -10.13 12.77 -0.09
N LEU A 31 -9.38 12.34 -1.10
CA LEU A 31 -7.94 12.03 -0.97
C LEU A 31 -7.14 13.24 -0.48
N LYS A 32 -7.45 14.45 -0.98
CA LYS A 32 -6.81 15.70 -0.54
C LYS A 32 -7.06 15.97 0.94
N LYS A 33 -8.31 15.87 1.42
CA LYS A 33 -8.66 16.10 2.83
C LYS A 33 -7.93 15.11 3.74
N ARG A 34 -7.97 13.82 3.41
CA ARG A 34 -7.28 12.74 4.15
C ARG A 34 -5.77 12.96 4.21
N PHE A 35 -5.16 13.30 3.06
CA PHE A 35 -3.72 13.57 2.98
C PHE A 35 -3.29 14.74 3.89
N HIS A 36 -4.07 15.81 3.99
CA HIS A 36 -3.77 16.94 4.90
C HIS A 36 -3.76 16.52 6.38
N ARG A 37 -4.44 15.44 6.73
CA ARG A 37 -4.46 14.84 8.08
C ARG A 37 -3.47 13.69 8.24
N ASN A 38 -2.56 13.50 7.28
CA ASN A 38 -1.61 12.39 7.22
C ASN A 38 -2.25 11.00 7.07
N ALA A 39 -3.53 10.93 6.68
CA ALA A 39 -4.19 9.67 6.31
C ALA A 39 -3.92 9.36 4.83
N ILE A 40 -2.84 8.62 4.58
CA ILE A 40 -2.34 8.37 3.21
C ILE A 40 -2.94 7.14 2.53
N TYR A 41 -3.60 6.29 3.31
CA TYR A 41 -4.24 5.06 2.83
C TYR A 41 -5.75 5.25 2.78
N THR A 42 -6.38 4.83 1.69
CA THR A 42 -7.84 4.89 1.51
C THR A 42 -8.28 3.62 0.79
N SER A 43 -9.32 2.96 1.29
CA SER A 43 -9.91 1.81 0.62
C SER A 43 -10.74 2.26 -0.58
N ALA A 44 -10.84 1.38 -1.57
CA ALA A 44 -11.75 1.50 -2.69
C ALA A 44 -12.26 0.09 -3.02
N GLY A 45 -13.21 -0.39 -2.22
CA GLY A 45 -13.60 -1.80 -2.21
C GLY A 45 -12.39 -2.69 -1.87
N HIS A 46 -12.04 -3.62 -2.77
CA HIS A 46 -10.90 -4.53 -2.60
C HIS A 46 -9.52 -3.92 -2.93
N MET A 47 -9.47 -2.65 -3.34
CA MET A 47 -8.22 -1.96 -3.65
C MET A 47 -7.80 -1.05 -2.49
N LEU A 48 -6.50 -0.93 -2.27
CA LEU A 48 -5.92 0.06 -1.37
C LEU A 48 -5.24 1.17 -2.18
N LEU A 49 -5.74 2.39 -2.05
CA LEU A 49 -5.10 3.58 -2.58
C LEU A 49 -4.07 4.11 -1.57
N SER A 50 -2.87 4.42 -2.06
CA SER A 50 -1.77 4.97 -1.26
C SER A 50 -1.24 6.25 -1.91
N VAL A 51 -1.20 7.33 -1.15
CA VAL A 51 -0.65 8.63 -1.58
C VAL A 51 0.68 8.88 -0.88
N ASN A 52 1.79 8.89 -1.63
CA ASN A 52 3.13 9.05 -1.05
C ASN A 52 3.27 10.40 -0.29
N PRO A 53 3.52 10.39 1.03
CA PRO A 53 3.65 11.62 1.81
C PRO A 53 4.99 12.34 1.65
N PHE A 54 6.00 11.71 1.04
CA PHE A 54 7.38 12.21 0.95
C PHE A 54 8.01 12.59 2.31
N LYS A 55 7.48 12.02 3.39
CA LYS A 55 7.98 12.14 4.76
C LYS A 55 7.67 10.86 5.53
N SER A 56 8.42 10.60 6.58
CA SER A 56 8.14 9.50 7.48
C SER A 56 6.87 9.76 8.27
N LEU A 57 6.03 8.73 8.42
CA LEU A 57 4.85 8.73 9.29
C LEU A 57 5.02 7.61 10.32
N ASN A 58 4.63 7.86 11.57
CA ASN A 58 4.72 6.89 12.66
C ASN A 58 3.56 5.88 12.63
N ILE A 59 3.29 5.28 11.47
CA ILE A 59 2.17 4.34 11.24
C ILE A 59 2.64 2.92 10.90
N TYR A 60 3.95 2.68 10.92
CA TYR A 60 4.56 1.40 10.57
C TYR A 60 5.29 0.73 11.75
N SER A 61 4.87 1.04 12.99
CA SER A 61 5.45 0.45 14.19
C SER A 61 5.09 -1.04 14.32
N LEU A 62 5.88 -1.77 15.13
CA LEU A 62 5.58 -3.16 15.47
C LEU A 62 4.22 -3.29 16.19
N GLU A 63 3.90 -2.33 17.07
CA GLU A 63 2.60 -2.24 17.74
C GLU A 63 1.45 -2.11 16.72
N MET A 64 1.62 -1.24 15.71
CA MET A 64 0.63 -1.11 14.65
C MET A 64 0.48 -2.42 13.86
N ALA A 65 1.59 -3.10 13.56
CA ALA A 65 1.53 -4.40 12.89
C ALA A 65 0.74 -5.43 13.72
N GLN A 66 0.93 -5.47 15.05
CA GLN A 66 0.21 -6.38 15.94
C GLN A 66 -1.30 -6.13 15.97
N ILE A 67 -1.74 -4.87 15.90
CA ILE A 67 -3.17 -4.53 15.78
C ILE A 67 -3.77 -5.22 14.56
N TYR A 68 -3.11 -5.19 13.40
CA TYR A 68 -3.63 -5.83 12.18
C TYR A 68 -3.62 -7.36 12.22
N GLN A 69 -2.78 -7.97 13.07
CA GLN A 69 -2.76 -9.42 13.28
C GLN A 69 -3.94 -9.91 14.13
N ASP A 70 -4.60 -9.02 14.87
CA ASP A 70 -5.74 -9.40 15.71
C ASP A 70 -6.94 -9.79 14.84
N ILE A 71 -7.44 -11.00 15.09
CA ILE A 71 -8.56 -11.63 14.37
C ILE A 71 -9.89 -10.98 14.79
N ASN A 72 -9.93 -10.26 15.92
CA ASN A 72 -11.16 -9.67 16.47
C ASN A 72 -11.52 -8.29 15.90
N ILE A 73 -10.71 -7.73 15.00
CA ILE A 73 -11.02 -6.45 14.37
C ILE A 73 -12.03 -6.70 13.24
N VAL A 74 -13.30 -6.43 13.55
CA VAL A 74 -14.45 -6.57 12.63
C VAL A 74 -14.28 -5.70 11.37
N GLU A 75 -13.62 -4.53 11.50
CA GLU A 75 -13.35 -3.63 10.38
C GLU A 75 -11.92 -3.07 10.47
N ARG A 76 -11.04 -3.52 9.57
CA ARG A 76 -9.64 -3.08 9.54
C ARG A 76 -9.54 -1.72 8.84
N PRO A 77 -9.04 -0.65 9.50
CA PRO A 77 -8.90 0.64 8.85
C PRO A 77 -7.90 0.54 7.69
N PRO A 78 -8.08 1.35 6.61
CA PRO A 78 -7.25 1.27 5.42
C PRO A 78 -5.76 1.41 5.75
N HIS A 79 -4.99 0.36 5.47
CA HIS A 79 -3.56 0.35 5.70
C HIS A 79 -2.89 -0.79 4.92
N ILE A 80 -1.61 -0.64 4.60
CA ILE A 80 -0.86 -1.66 3.87
C ILE A 80 -0.73 -2.98 4.65
N PHE A 81 -0.75 -2.91 5.98
CA PHE A 81 -0.75 -4.10 6.85
C PHE A 81 -2.06 -4.88 6.80
N ALA A 82 -3.20 -4.22 6.51
CA ALA A 82 -4.46 -4.92 6.29
C ALA A 82 -4.36 -5.83 5.04
N VAL A 83 -3.77 -5.31 3.95
CA VAL A 83 -3.53 -6.07 2.71
C VAL A 83 -2.55 -7.23 2.96
N ALA A 84 -1.48 -6.97 3.72
CA ALA A 84 -0.51 -8.01 4.06
C ALA A 84 -1.12 -9.12 4.93
N GLU A 85 -1.99 -8.76 5.88
CA GLU A 85 -2.71 -9.73 6.71
C GLU A 85 -3.69 -10.56 5.91
N GLU A 86 -4.48 -9.92 5.05
CA GLU A 86 -5.42 -10.62 4.18
C GLU A 86 -4.69 -11.62 3.27
N ALA A 87 -3.60 -11.20 2.63
CA ALA A 87 -2.76 -12.11 1.84
C ALA A 87 -2.16 -13.25 2.68
N PHE A 88 -1.76 -12.98 3.93
CA PHE A 88 -1.27 -14.02 4.83
C PHE A 88 -2.36 -15.05 5.15
N ILE A 89 -3.55 -14.62 5.56
CA ILE A 89 -4.70 -15.49 5.86
C ILE A 89 -5.09 -16.31 4.62
N LEU A 90 -5.21 -15.67 3.46
CA LEU A 90 -5.54 -16.36 2.21
C LEU A 90 -4.49 -17.40 1.84
N SER A 91 -3.19 -17.12 2.02
CA SER A 91 -2.11 -18.08 1.73
C SER A 91 -2.17 -19.35 2.57
N ARG A 92 -2.82 -19.31 3.74
CA ARG A 92 -3.01 -20.48 4.62
C ARG A 92 -4.26 -21.28 4.28
N ASN A 93 -5.30 -20.60 3.81
CA ASN A 93 -6.64 -21.18 3.64
C ASN A 93 -6.99 -21.53 2.19
N SER A 94 -6.23 -21.04 1.21
CA SER A 94 -6.46 -21.24 -0.22
C SER A 94 -5.52 -22.29 -0.81
N GLU A 95 -5.98 -23.03 -1.83
CA GLU A 95 -5.12 -23.90 -2.65
C GLU A 95 -4.19 -23.09 -3.57
N HIS A 96 -4.59 -21.86 -3.91
CA HIS A 96 -3.83 -20.95 -4.76
C HIS A 96 -3.17 -19.84 -3.94
N PRO A 97 -1.86 -19.58 -4.12
CA PRO A 97 -1.17 -18.51 -3.41
C PRO A 97 -1.72 -17.14 -3.85
N PRO A 98 -2.02 -16.24 -2.90
CA PRO A 98 -2.51 -14.90 -3.24
C PRO A 98 -1.41 -14.04 -3.87
N ASN A 99 -1.81 -13.11 -4.73
CA ASN A 99 -0.91 -12.18 -5.40
C ASN A 99 -1.31 -10.74 -5.06
N ILE A 100 -0.32 -9.91 -4.72
CA ILE A 100 -0.50 -8.47 -4.51
C ILE A 100 0.08 -7.74 -5.72
N LEU A 101 -0.76 -7.01 -6.46
CA LEU A 101 -0.34 -6.18 -7.59
C LEU A 101 -0.14 -4.73 -7.13
N LEU A 102 1.07 -4.20 -7.32
CA LEU A 102 1.40 -2.81 -7.06
C LEU A 102 1.50 -2.04 -8.37
N SER A 103 0.59 -1.10 -8.59
CA SER A 103 0.57 -0.24 -9.78
C SER A 103 0.79 1.24 -9.41
N GLY A 104 1.23 2.03 -10.39
CA GLY A 104 1.43 3.48 -10.23
C GLY A 104 2.70 3.98 -10.91
N HIS A 105 2.81 5.31 -11.06
CA HIS A 105 3.98 5.95 -11.66
C HIS A 105 5.22 5.87 -10.78
N SER A 106 6.41 6.01 -11.37
CA SER A 106 7.67 5.99 -10.59
C SER A 106 7.71 7.18 -9.62
N GLY A 107 8.12 6.93 -8.37
CA GLY A 107 8.00 7.90 -7.28
C GLY A 107 6.70 7.81 -6.45
N SER A 108 5.71 7.01 -6.86
CA SER A 108 4.46 6.83 -6.11
C SER A 108 4.59 6.03 -4.80
N GLY A 109 5.79 5.52 -4.48
CA GLY A 109 6.03 4.74 -3.26
C GLY A 109 5.91 3.22 -3.41
N LYS A 110 5.83 2.67 -4.64
CA LYS A 110 5.75 1.21 -4.87
C LYS A 110 6.87 0.42 -4.18
N THR A 111 8.13 0.85 -4.33
CA THR A 111 9.28 0.18 -3.71
C THR A 111 9.16 0.18 -2.19
N GLU A 112 8.66 1.28 -1.61
CA GLU A 112 8.43 1.37 -0.16
C GLU A 112 7.29 0.46 0.29
N ALA A 113 6.22 0.37 -0.51
CA ALA A 113 5.14 -0.58 -0.27
C ALA A 113 5.63 -2.03 -0.26
N VAL A 114 6.50 -2.44 -1.20
CA VAL A 114 7.09 -3.80 -1.19
C VAL A 114 7.89 -4.07 0.08
N LYS A 115 8.70 -3.09 0.53
CA LYS A 115 9.46 -3.23 1.78
C LYS A 115 8.55 -3.42 2.98
N LEU A 116 7.52 -2.59 3.11
CA LEU A 116 6.55 -2.66 4.22
C LEU A 116 5.76 -3.98 4.23
N LEU A 117 5.30 -4.44 3.06
CA LEU A 117 4.66 -5.75 2.90
C LEU A 117 5.61 -6.88 3.34
N SER A 118 6.86 -6.83 2.86
CA SER A 118 7.87 -7.83 3.18
C SER A 118 8.20 -7.83 4.66
N GLN A 119 8.40 -6.66 5.28
CA GLN A 119 8.63 -6.50 6.71
C GLN A 119 7.49 -7.08 7.53
N TYR A 120 6.24 -6.76 7.20
CA TYR A 120 5.08 -7.29 7.89
C TYR A 120 5.03 -8.82 7.84
N LEU A 121 5.22 -9.41 6.65
CA LEU A 121 5.18 -10.86 6.46
C LEU A 121 6.35 -11.62 7.12
N THR A 122 7.47 -10.93 7.38
CA THR A 122 8.69 -11.54 7.95
C THR A 122 8.95 -11.14 9.42
N THR A 123 8.05 -10.36 10.03
CA THR A 123 8.09 -9.97 11.45
C THR A 123 8.51 -11.14 12.35
N PRO A 124 9.37 -10.96 13.37
CA PRO A 124 9.94 -12.05 14.17
C PRO A 124 8.91 -12.99 14.83
N GLN A 125 7.71 -12.52 15.17
CA GLN A 125 6.58 -13.37 15.59
C GLN A 125 6.20 -14.43 14.54
N ARG A 126 6.60 -14.24 13.27
CA ARG A 126 6.40 -15.09 12.09
C ARG A 126 7.69 -15.80 11.61
N ARG A 127 8.77 -15.80 12.42
CA ARG A 127 10.03 -16.58 12.26
C ARG A 127 10.87 -16.35 10.98
N GLN A 128 11.09 -15.12 10.51
CA GLN A 128 12.04 -14.85 9.40
C GLN A 128 12.94 -13.60 9.63
N GLY A 129 13.79 -13.62 10.66
CA GLY A 129 14.57 -12.46 11.11
C GLY A 129 15.69 -11.95 10.18
N ASP A 130 16.28 -12.78 9.32
CA ASP A 130 17.55 -12.40 8.64
C ASP A 130 17.42 -12.01 7.16
N LYS A 131 16.24 -12.17 6.55
CA LYS A 131 16.07 -12.01 5.08
C LYS A 131 15.74 -10.58 4.62
N ILE A 132 15.30 -9.69 5.52
CA ILE A 132 14.83 -8.34 5.16
C ILE A 132 15.98 -7.44 4.70
N LEU A 133 17.15 -7.51 5.35
CA LEU A 133 18.30 -6.66 5.00
C LEU A 133 18.82 -6.97 3.59
N GLN A 134 18.79 -8.24 3.18
CA GLN A 134 19.18 -8.67 1.83
C GLN A 134 18.25 -8.10 0.75
N LEU A 135 16.96 -7.91 1.05
CA LEU A 135 15.98 -7.38 0.11
C LEU A 135 16.24 -5.90 -0.23
N LEU A 136 16.67 -5.10 0.75
CA LEU A 136 16.97 -3.68 0.53
C LEU A 136 18.17 -3.49 -0.41
N ASP A 137 19.21 -4.29 -0.22
CA ASP A 137 20.39 -4.22 -1.08
C ASP A 137 20.10 -4.78 -2.48
N PHE A 138 19.26 -5.80 -2.58
CA PHE A 138 18.76 -6.30 -3.86
C PHE A 138 18.02 -5.23 -4.66
N PHE A 139 17.15 -4.43 -4.03
CA PHE A 139 16.48 -3.33 -4.73
C PHE A 139 17.48 -2.33 -5.30
N LYS A 140 18.50 -1.90 -4.53
CA LYS A 140 19.53 -0.96 -5.02
C LYS A 140 20.24 -1.50 -6.27
N VAL A 141 20.58 -2.79 -6.27
CA VAL A 141 21.20 -3.44 -7.44
C VAL A 141 20.23 -3.39 -8.63
N LEU A 142 18.98 -3.80 -8.45
CA LEU A 142 17.99 -3.74 -9.53
C LEU A 142 17.78 -2.31 -10.07
N GLU A 143 17.78 -1.30 -9.21
CA GLU A 143 17.67 0.09 -9.66
C GLU A 143 18.84 0.47 -10.57
N SER A 144 20.07 0.08 -10.20
CA SER A 144 21.28 0.42 -10.97
C SER A 144 21.29 -0.17 -12.40
N PHE A 145 20.66 -1.32 -12.61
CA PHE A 145 20.61 -1.98 -13.93
C PHE A 145 19.32 -1.70 -14.71
N GLY A 146 18.19 -1.56 -14.02
CA GLY A 146 16.86 -1.57 -14.64
C GLY A 146 16.14 -0.22 -14.65
N HIS A 147 16.73 0.83 -14.06
CA HIS A 147 16.13 2.16 -14.06
C HIS A 147 16.76 3.05 -15.13
N ALA A 148 15.93 3.90 -15.72
CA ALA A 148 16.36 4.89 -16.70
C ALA A 148 15.69 6.24 -16.44
N LYS A 149 16.43 7.31 -16.78
CA LYS A 149 15.86 8.66 -16.87
C LYS A 149 14.97 8.76 -18.10
N THR A 150 13.83 9.41 -17.92
CA THR A 150 12.81 9.69 -18.94
C THR A 150 12.56 11.20 -18.96
N VAL A 151 11.75 11.68 -19.90
CA VAL A 151 11.34 13.09 -19.96
C VAL A 151 10.56 13.50 -18.69
N LEU A 152 9.73 12.60 -18.15
CA LEU A 152 8.82 12.88 -17.03
C LEU A 152 9.33 12.36 -15.68
N ASN A 153 10.36 11.51 -15.67
CA ASN A 153 10.81 10.84 -14.45
C ASN A 153 12.32 10.56 -14.47
N ARG A 154 13.03 10.93 -13.41
CA ARG A 154 14.48 10.75 -13.33
C ARG A 154 14.91 9.33 -12.96
N ASN A 155 14.04 8.53 -12.33
CA ASN A 155 14.35 7.19 -11.85
C ASN A 155 13.19 6.22 -12.14
N SER A 156 12.99 5.88 -13.42
CA SER A 156 11.88 5.02 -13.84
C SER A 156 12.32 3.59 -14.11
N SER A 157 11.70 2.63 -13.44
CA SER A 157 11.88 1.20 -13.74
C SER A 157 11.43 0.89 -15.18
N ARG A 158 12.24 0.11 -15.90
CA ARG A 158 12.00 -0.33 -17.29
C ARG A 158 11.79 -1.84 -17.40
N PHE A 159 11.43 -2.48 -16.30
CA PHE A 159 11.17 -3.90 -16.19
C PHE A 159 9.95 -4.15 -15.30
N GLY A 160 9.31 -5.31 -15.46
CA GLY A 160 8.32 -5.82 -14.52
C GLY A 160 9.02 -6.55 -13.37
N GLN A 161 8.62 -6.26 -12.13
CA GLN A 161 9.21 -6.89 -10.94
C GLN A 161 8.20 -7.82 -10.28
N SER A 162 8.61 -9.06 -10.03
CA SER A 162 7.86 -10.03 -9.24
C SER A 162 8.72 -10.50 -8.07
N LEU A 163 8.17 -10.48 -6.86
CA LEU A 163 8.80 -10.97 -5.64
C LEU A 163 7.89 -12.03 -5.03
N GLN A 164 8.43 -13.22 -4.80
CA GLN A 164 7.72 -14.32 -4.16
C GLN A 164 8.25 -14.53 -2.75
N VAL A 165 7.35 -14.54 -1.77
CA VAL A 165 7.67 -14.82 -0.37
C VAL A 165 7.13 -16.19 -0.02
N PHE A 166 8.03 -17.10 0.34
CA PHE A 166 7.67 -18.45 0.79
C PHE A 166 7.56 -18.46 2.31
N LEU A 167 6.37 -18.80 2.81
CA LEU A 167 6.08 -18.93 4.23
C LEU A 167 6.18 -20.41 4.59
N GLN A 168 7.07 -20.74 5.55
CA GLN A 168 7.11 -22.10 6.10
C GLN A 168 5.88 -22.30 7.00
N ARG A 169 5.20 -23.44 6.83
CA ARG A 169 4.05 -23.85 7.63
C ARG A 169 4.48 -24.36 9.00
#